data_AF-A0A8X6WK10-F1
#
_entry.id   AF-A0A8X6WK10-F1
#
_cell.length_a   1.000
_cell.length_b   1.000
_cell.length_c   1.000
_cell.angle_alpha   90.00
_cell.angle_beta   90.00
_cell.angle_gamma   90.00
#
_symmetry.space_group_name_H-M   'P 1'
#
loop_
_entity.id
_entity.type
_entity.pdbx_description
1 polymer ?
#
loop_
_entity_poly.entity_id
_entity_poly.type
_entity_poly.pdbx_seq_one_letter_code
_entity_poly.pdbx_strand_id
1 'polypeptide(L)'
;MDAETATVLRGRAKAALTRIINFIDKNDQTFDKNDIRNKLEKLELTYTEFDKADAALPIESSEMEEFEIKYYETKAKLQNILENLSVRTYVYNDNSDVFENVSNMKSSNFKLPKINIERFSGDYKN
;
A
#
# COMPACT_ATOMS: atom_id res chain seq x y z
N MET A 1 25.38 24.67 6.63
CA MET A 1 25.89 23.40 6.06
C MET A 1 26.85 23.80 4.97
N ASP A 2 28.08 23.29 4.97
CA ASP A 2 28.99 23.51 3.84
C ASP A 2 28.57 22.67 2.63
N ALA A 3 29.04 23.07 1.44
CA ALA A 3 28.65 22.43 0.18
C ALA A 3 29.07 20.95 0.11
N GLU A 4 30.24 20.59 0.67
CA GLU A 4 30.73 19.22 0.69
C GLU A 4 29.79 18.33 1.52
N THR A 5 29.43 18.75 2.73
CA THR A 5 28.48 18.08 3.61
C THR A 5 27.11 17.96 2.95
N ALA A 6 26.65 18.99 2.26
CA ALA A 6 25.38 18.97 1.52
C ALA A 6 25.38 17.91 0.41
N THR A 7 26.44 17.83 -0.41
CA THR A 7 26.52 16.79 -1.46
C THR A 7 26.53 15.37 -0.89
N VAL A 8 27.24 15.15 0.23
CA VAL A 8 27.27 13.85 0.91
C VAL A 8 25.90 13.49 1.47
N LEU A 9 25.21 14.45 2.11
CA LEU A 9 23.88 14.23 2.66
C LEU A 9 22.86 13.94 1.56
N ARG A 10 22.90 14.69 0.45
CA ARG A 10 22.07 14.45 -0.74
C ARG A 10 22.27 13.05 -1.30
N GLY A 11 23.53 12.63 -1.48
CA GLY A 11 23.87 11.29 -1.93
C GLY A 11 23.37 10.19 -0.99
N ARG A 12 23.46 10.40 0.33
CA ARG A 12 22.93 9.47 1.34
C ARG A 12 21.41 9.35 1.28
N ALA A 13 20.70 10.46 1.14
CA ALA A 13 19.25 10.46 1.00
C ALA A 13 18.80 9.74 -0.28
N LYS A 14 19.48 9.95 -1.41
CA LYS A 14 19.26 9.16 -2.65
C LYS A 14 19.44 7.67 -2.41
N ALA A 15 20.54 7.28 -1.78
CA ALA A 15 20.79 5.87 -1.47
C ALA A 15 19.74 5.28 -0.51
N ALA A 16 19.24 6.07 0.46
CA ALA A 16 18.16 5.66 1.35
C ALA A 16 16.86 5.41 0.57
N LEU A 17 16.48 6.32 -0.33
CA LEU A 17 15.32 6.14 -1.21
C LEU A 17 15.45 4.87 -2.06
N THR A 18 16.60 4.64 -2.70
CA THR A 18 16.85 3.41 -3.48
C THR A 18 16.69 2.14 -2.64
N ARG A 19 17.14 2.14 -1.38
CA ARG A 19 16.97 0.98 -0.48
C ARG A 19 15.49 0.73 -0.13
N ILE A 20 14.68 1.78 -0.04
CA ILE A 20 13.23 1.67 0.20
C ILE A 20 12.53 1.12 -1.07
N ILE A 21 12.89 1.63 -2.25
CA ILE A 21 12.38 1.12 -3.53
C ILE A 21 12.70 -0.38 -3.66
N ASN A 22 13.96 -0.75 -3.47
CA ASN A 22 14.39 -2.16 -3.52
C ASN A 22 13.74 -3.04 -2.44
N PHE A 23 13.24 -2.46 -1.36
CA PHE A 23 12.48 -3.20 -0.36
C PHE A 23 11.06 -3.52 -0.86
N ILE A 24 10.44 -2.60 -1.58
CA ILE A 24 9.09 -2.78 -2.15
C ILE A 24 9.13 -3.76 -3.33
N ASP A 25 10.13 -3.66 -4.21
CA ASP A 25 10.20 -4.44 -5.45
C ASP A 25 10.59 -5.92 -5.22
N LYS A 26 10.86 -6.32 -3.96
CA LYS A 26 11.09 -7.73 -3.59
C LYS A 26 9.76 -8.49 -3.54
N ASN A 27 9.42 -9.12 -4.67
CA ASN A 27 8.15 -9.84 -4.88
C ASN A 27 7.85 -11.00 -3.92
N ASP A 28 8.85 -11.55 -3.22
CA ASP A 28 8.67 -12.72 -2.34
C ASP A 28 8.50 -12.37 -0.85
N GLN A 29 8.47 -11.08 -0.49
CA GLN A 29 8.35 -10.68 0.91
C GLN A 29 6.90 -10.50 1.36
N THR A 30 6.51 -11.23 2.41
CA THR A 30 5.36 -10.86 3.22
C THR A 30 5.75 -9.67 4.08
N PHE A 31 5.06 -8.55 3.89
CA PHE A 31 5.31 -7.34 4.66
C PHE A 31 4.50 -7.33 5.94
N ASP A 32 5.14 -7.12 7.09
CA ASP A 32 4.41 -6.76 8.31
C ASP A 32 3.90 -5.32 8.22
N LYS A 33 2.75 -5.07 8.86
CA LYS A 33 2.14 -3.73 8.90
C LYS A 33 3.07 -2.70 9.54
N ASN A 34 3.80 -3.09 10.58
CA ASN A 34 4.73 -2.18 11.25
C ASN A 34 5.97 -1.92 10.40
N ASP A 35 6.44 -2.91 9.64
CA ASP A 35 7.55 -2.71 8.71
C ASP A 35 7.20 -1.66 7.65
N ILE A 36 6.01 -1.71 7.07
CA ILE A 36 5.56 -0.71 6.09
C ILE A 36 5.46 0.68 6.71
N ARG A 37 4.93 0.80 7.94
CA ARG A 37 4.88 2.09 8.66
C ARG A 37 6.27 2.65 8.94
N ASN A 38 7.19 1.81 9.42
CA ASN A 38 8.57 2.19 9.65
C ASN A 38 9.26 2.65 8.36
N LYS A 39 8.91 2.06 7.21
CA LYS A 39 9.43 2.49 5.90
C LYS A 39 8.85 3.81 5.44
N LEU A 40 7.57 4.08 5.69
CA LEU A 40 6.94 5.37 5.43
C LEU A 40 7.60 6.48 6.27
N GLU A 41 7.80 6.27 7.57
CA GLU A 41 8.48 7.25 8.43
C GLU A 41 9.90 7.54 7.94
N LYS A 42 10.65 6.49 7.58
CA LYS A 42 12.00 6.64 7.00
C LYS A 42 11.97 7.38 5.66
N LEU A 43 10.95 7.19 4.84
CA LEU A 43 10.79 7.88 3.57
C LEU A 43 10.58 9.39 3.78
N GLU A 44 9.77 9.79 4.76
CA GLU A 44 9.56 11.21 5.12
C GLU A 44 10.84 11.88 5.63
N LEU A 45 11.59 11.18 6.48
CA LEU A 45 12.89 11.65 6.95
C LEU A 45 13.87 11.80 5.78
N THR A 46 13.90 10.81 4.89
CA THR A 46 14.76 10.82 3.69
C THR A 46 14.45 12.01 2.78
N TYR A 47 13.17 12.37 2.61
CA TYR A 47 12.77 13.55 1.85
C TYR A 47 13.23 14.84 2.53
N THR A 48 13.01 14.97 3.83
CA THR A 48 13.43 16.15 4.60
C THR A 48 14.95 16.34 4.59
N GLU A 49 15.72 15.26 4.65
CA GLU A 49 17.18 15.30 4.54
C GLU A 49 17.64 15.72 3.13
N PHE A 50 16.96 15.21 2.10
CA PHE A 50 17.26 15.57 0.72
C PHE A 50 16.94 17.04 0.45
N ASP A 51 15.75 17.52 0.80
CA ASP A 51 15.29 18.90 0.62
C ASP A 51 16.29 19.90 1.23
N LYS A 52 16.68 19.67 2.49
CA LYS A 52 17.68 20.49 3.18
C LYS A 52 19.06 20.46 2.51
N ALA A 53 19.45 19.30 2.00
CA ALA A 53 20.75 19.14 1.34
C ALA A 53 20.77 19.81 -0.03
N ASP A 54 19.70 19.67 -0.81
CA ASP A 54 19.59 20.24 -2.15
C ASP A 54 19.44 21.76 -2.11
N ALA A 55 18.66 22.30 -1.16
CA ALA A 55 18.53 23.73 -0.92
C ALA A 55 19.84 24.42 -0.48
N ALA A 56 20.82 23.66 0.02
CA ALA A 56 22.15 24.16 0.39
C ALA A 56 23.13 24.20 -0.80
N LEU A 57 22.74 23.70 -1.97
CA LEU A 57 23.54 23.66 -3.19
C LEU A 57 23.05 24.69 -4.22
N PRO A 58 23.87 25.04 -5.23
CA PRO A 58 23.44 25.91 -6.32
C PRO A 58 22.21 25.34 -7.05
N ILE A 59 21.29 26.21 -7.45
CA ILE A 59 20.02 25.85 -8.09
C ILE A 59 20.26 25.05 -9.39
N GLU A 60 21.33 25.38 -10.13
CA GLU A 60 21.71 24.69 -11.36
C GLU A 60 22.12 23.23 -11.14
N SER A 61 22.44 22.86 -9.90
CA SER A 61 22.78 21.50 -9.50
C SER A 61 21.64 20.78 -8.79
N SER A 62 20.45 21.40 -8.71
CA SER A 62 19.28 20.83 -8.03
C SER A 62 18.85 19.54 -8.71
N GLU A 63 18.58 18.53 -7.89
CA GLU A 63 18.04 17.24 -8.32
C GLU A 63 16.65 17.00 -7.73
N MET A 64 16.00 18.05 -7.22
CA MET A 64 14.78 17.97 -6.44
C MET A 64 13.60 17.37 -7.21
N GLU A 65 13.37 17.80 -8.45
CA GLU A 65 12.24 17.32 -9.25
C GLU A 65 12.31 15.81 -9.48
N GLU A 66 13.47 15.30 -9.91
CA GLU A 66 13.68 13.86 -10.12
C GLU A 66 13.55 13.05 -8.82
N PHE A 67 13.98 13.63 -7.70
CA PHE A 67 13.88 13.00 -6.40
C PHE A 67 12.43 12.94 -5.92
N GLU A 68 11.68 14.02 -6.08
CA GLU A 68 10.26 14.13 -5.69
C GLU A 68 9.40 13.11 -6.41
N ILE A 69 9.56 12.96 -7.73
CA ILE A 69 8.83 11.97 -8.51
C ILE A 69 8.99 10.58 -7.88
N LYS A 70 10.23 10.16 -7.64
CA LYS A 70 10.53 8.85 -7.06
C LYS A 70 10.01 8.73 -5.63
N TYR A 71 10.09 9.80 -4.84
CA TYR A 71 9.55 9.84 -3.48
C TYR A 71 8.04 9.62 -3.48
N TYR A 72 7.27 10.39 -4.27
CA TYR A 72 5.82 10.28 -4.29
C TYR A 72 5.33 8.93 -4.84
N GLU A 73 5.98 8.41 -5.89
CA GLU A 73 5.71 7.06 -6.39
C GLU A 73 5.94 5.99 -5.32
N THR A 74 7.07 6.09 -4.60
CA THR A 74 7.42 5.16 -3.51
C THR A 74 6.43 5.25 -2.36
N LYS A 75 6.03 6.47 -1.99
CA LYS A 75 5.05 6.73 -0.94
C LYS A 75 3.69 6.12 -1.28
N ALA A 76 3.20 6.34 -2.50
CA ALA A 76 1.94 5.78 -2.97
C ALA A 76 1.96 4.25 -2.94
N LYS A 77 3.06 3.61 -3.38
CA LYS A 77 3.22 2.14 -3.30
C LYS A 77 3.14 1.63 -1.87
N LEU A 78 3.86 2.25 -0.93
CA LEU A 78 3.83 1.84 0.49
C LEU A 78 2.45 2.02 1.12
N GLN A 79 1.75 3.12 0.81
CA GLN A 79 0.38 3.35 1.29
C GLN A 79 -0.58 2.29 0.76
N ASN A 80 -0.50 1.96 -0.53
CA ASN A 80 -1.32 0.92 -1.13
C ASN A 80 -1.10 -0.45 -0.46
N ILE A 81 0.16 -0.83 -0.20
CA ILE A 81 0.49 -2.06 0.53
C ILE A 81 -0.13 -2.05 1.94
N LEU A 82 -0.02 -0.92 2.65
CA LEU A 82 -0.55 -0.78 4.01
C LEU A 82 -2.09 -0.91 4.07
N GLU A 83 -2.77 -0.35 3.08
CA GLU A 83 -4.22 -0.45 2.92
C GLU A 83 -4.65 -1.89 2.64
N ASN A 84 -3.99 -2.57 1.69
CA ASN A 84 -4.29 -3.96 1.35
C ASN A 84 -4.05 -4.94 2.53
N LEU A 85 -3.01 -4.71 3.33
CA LEU A 85 -2.78 -5.47 4.56
C LEU A 85 -3.92 -5.27 5.58
N SER A 86 -4.42 -4.04 5.68
CA SER A 86 -5.52 -3.72 6.59
C SER A 86 -6.82 -4.39 6.14
N VAL A 87 -7.14 -4.37 4.84
CA VAL A 87 -8.33 -5.03 4.27
C VAL A 87 -8.30 -6.54 4.52
N ARG A 88 -7.15 -7.21 4.33
CA ARG A 88 -7.02 -8.65 4.62
C ARG A 88 -7.32 -9.00 6.07
N THR A 89 -7.01 -8.10 6.99
CA THR A 89 -7.28 -8.27 8.42
C THR A 89 -8.78 -8.15 8.73
N TYR A 90 -9.50 -7.21 8.11
CA TYR A 90 -10.95 -7.06 8.29
C TYR A 90 -11.73 -8.22 7.66
N VAL A 91 -11.35 -8.68 6.47
CA VAL A 91 -12.02 -9.82 5.80
C VAL A 91 -11.81 -11.13 6.58
N TYR A 92 -10.69 -11.29 7.31
CA TYR A 92 -10.49 -12.43 8.19
C TYR A 92 -11.19 -12.30 9.55
N ASN A 93 -11.32 -11.09 10.10
CA ASN A 93 -11.95 -10.88 11.41
C ASN A 93 -13.49 -10.83 11.37
N ASP A 94 -14.12 -10.55 10.22
CA ASP A 94 -15.57 -10.75 10.05
C ASP A 94 -15.94 -12.21 9.70
N ASN A 95 -14.95 -13.08 9.51
CA ASN A 95 -15.14 -14.50 9.22
C ASN A 95 -14.48 -15.43 10.26
N SER A 96 -13.93 -14.91 11.35
CA SER A 96 -13.25 -15.71 12.39
C SER A 96 -14.20 -16.34 13.42
N ASP A 97 -15.52 -16.15 13.27
CA ASP A 97 -16.53 -16.94 14.00
C ASP A 97 -17.07 -18.15 13.21
N VAL A 98 -16.51 -18.50 12.04
CA VAL A 98 -17.10 -19.55 11.17
C VAL A 98 -16.14 -20.68 10.76
N PHE A 99 -14.85 -20.67 11.11
CA PHE A 99 -13.88 -21.67 10.61
C PHE A 99 -13.30 -22.69 11.61
N GLU A 100 -13.92 -22.87 12.77
CA GLU A 100 -13.73 -24.07 13.61
C GLU A 100 -15.03 -24.86 13.73
N ASN A 101 -15.46 -25.57 12.67
CA ASN A 101 -16.32 -26.78 12.77
C ASN A 101 -16.59 -27.48 11.41
N VAL A 102 -15.61 -27.57 10.50
CA VAL A 102 -15.84 -28.19 9.17
C VAL A 102 -15.79 -29.73 9.19
N SER A 103 -15.76 -30.38 10.36
CA SER A 103 -15.74 -31.85 10.47
C SER A 103 -17.04 -32.47 10.98
N ASN A 104 -18.14 -31.73 11.17
CA ASN A 104 -19.38 -32.32 11.68
C ASN A 104 -20.73 -31.79 11.13
N MET A 105 -20.77 -31.17 9.94
CA MET A 105 -22.05 -30.82 9.32
C MET A 105 -22.68 -32.04 8.65
N LYS A 106 -23.51 -32.76 9.42
CA LYS A 106 -24.63 -33.53 8.86
C LYS A 106 -25.35 -32.66 7.83
N SER A 107 -25.66 -33.24 6.67
CA SER A 107 -26.41 -32.63 5.58
C SER A 107 -27.67 -31.91 6.08
N SER A 108 -27.54 -30.62 6.34
CA SER A 108 -28.68 -29.79 6.70
C SER A 108 -29.43 -29.49 5.40
N ASN A 109 -30.64 -30.04 5.32
CA ASN A 109 -31.58 -29.79 4.23
C ASN A 109 -31.98 -28.32 4.21
N PHE A 110 -31.15 -27.48 3.59
CA PHE A 110 -31.46 -26.08 3.37
C PHE A 110 -32.62 -25.99 2.36
N LYS A 111 -33.82 -25.65 2.84
CA LYS A 111 -34.99 -25.40 2.00
C LYS A 111 -35.04 -23.92 1.65
N LEU A 112 -34.88 -23.62 0.36
CA LEU A 112 -35.09 -22.28 -0.18
C LEU A 112 -36.57 -21.86 -0.03
N PRO A 113 -36.85 -20.59 0.27
CA PRO A 113 -38.20 -20.06 0.26
C PRO A 113 -38.79 -20.13 -1.15
N LYS A 114 -40.03 -20.61 -1.27
CA LYS A 114 -40.75 -20.65 -2.54
C LYS A 114 -41.25 -19.24 -2.87
N ILE A 115 -40.71 -18.65 -3.93
CA ILE A 115 -41.17 -17.37 -4.47
C ILE A 115 -42.12 -17.68 -5.63
N ASN A 116 -43.38 -17.26 -5.53
CA ASN A 116 -44.32 -17.28 -6.65
C ASN A 116 -44.13 -16.00 -7.46
N ILE A 117 -43.40 -16.09 -8.57
CA ILE A 117 -43.26 -15.00 -9.53
C ILE A 117 -44.36 -15.17 -10.58
N GLU A 118 -45.25 -14.18 -10.68
CA GLU A 118 -46.24 -14.16 -11.76
C GLU A 118 -45.52 -14.11 -13.11
N ARG A 119 -45.89 -15.03 -14.00
CA ARG A 119 -45.28 -15.12 -15.32
C ARG A 119 -45.81 -13.96 -16.15
N PHE A 120 -44.95 -12.99 -16.46
CA PHE A 120 -45.26 -11.90 -17.37
C PHE A 120 -45.56 -12.47 -18.77
N SER A 121 -46.82 -12.51 -19.18
CA SER A 121 -47.22 -12.72 -20.57
C SER A 121 -47.28 -11.36 -21.25
N GLY A 122 -46.22 -11.04 -21.99
CA GLY A 122 -46.05 -9.76 -22.68
C GLY A 122 -46.94 -9.61 -23.91
N ASP A 123 -48.27 -9.63 -23.73
CA ASP A 123 -49.21 -9.21 -24.76
C ASP A 123 -49.39 -7.69 -24.66
N TYR A 124 -48.54 -6.96 -25.38
CA TYR A 124 -48.77 -5.54 -25.63
C TYR A 124 -49.97 -5.41 -26.57
N LYS A 125 -51.07 -4.82 -26.08
CA LYS A 125 -52.20 -4.45 -26.93
C LYS A 125 -51.75 -3.32 -27.86
N ASN A 126 -51.82 -3.58 -29.17
CA ASN A 126 -51.68 -2.58 -30.25
C ASN A 126 -52.79 -1.53 -30.18
#